data_AF-A0A9D6KVZ3-F1
#
_entry.id   AF-A0A9D6KVZ3-F1
#
_cell.length_a   1.000
_cell.length_b   1.000
_cell.length_c   1.000
_cell.angle_alpha   90.00
_cell.angle_beta   90.00
_cell.angle_gamma   90.00
#
_symmetry.space_group_name_H-M   'P 1'
#
loop_
_entity.id
_entity.type
_entity.pdbx_description
1 polymer ?
#
loop_
_entity_poly.entity_id
_entity_poly.type
_entity_poly.pdbx_seq_one_letter_code
_entity_poly.pdbx_strand_id
1 'polypeptide(L)'
;MSVVEPKKQREQAKPRWYWLFVLIFLALVTAVFYARPGLLQSLRFLAFDTYQRLAPAQPPTPAQVRVVDIDEASLAHLGQWPWSRATMADLTTKLGEAGAAAIAFDILFTEPDRTSPEQMLTGLPQARQAALRRVISDWVPHDRVFADALGR
;
A
#
# COMPACT_ATOMS: atom_id res chain seq x y z
N MET A 1 68.78 33.03 -28.21
CA MET A 1 67.54 33.05 -27.40
C MET A 1 66.45 33.71 -28.23
N SER A 2 65.58 32.92 -28.86
CA SER A 2 64.41 33.42 -29.61
C SER A 2 63.22 33.52 -28.67
N VAL A 3 62.78 34.74 -28.39
CA VAL A 3 61.59 35.04 -27.60
C VAL A 3 60.36 34.58 -28.40
N VAL A 4 59.64 33.59 -27.86
CA VAL A 4 58.37 33.11 -28.42
C VAL A 4 57.26 34.03 -27.88
N GLU A 5 56.64 34.83 -28.75
CA GLU A 5 55.48 35.65 -28.39
C GLU A 5 54.23 34.77 -28.14
N PRO A 6 53.41 35.08 -27.12
CA PRO A 6 52.19 34.35 -26.86
C PRO A 6 51.08 34.79 -27.84
N LYS A 7 50.53 33.83 -28.60
CA LYS A 7 49.32 34.05 -29.41
C LYS A 7 48.14 34.40 -28.49
N LYS A 8 47.66 35.65 -28.56
CA LYS A 8 46.38 36.08 -28.00
C LYS A 8 45.25 35.21 -28.58
N GLN A 9 44.72 34.30 -27.78
CA GLN A 9 43.49 33.58 -28.09
C GLN A 9 42.35 34.60 -28.11
N ARG A 10 41.81 34.88 -29.31
CA ARG A 10 40.62 35.73 -29.46
C ARG A 10 39.43 34.94 -28.96
N GLU A 11 38.81 35.38 -27.86
CA GLU A 11 37.48 34.93 -27.47
C GLU A 11 36.51 35.24 -28.61
N GLN A 12 36.15 34.22 -29.38
CA GLN A 12 35.16 34.36 -30.44
C GLN A 12 33.80 34.53 -29.78
N ALA A 13 33.31 35.76 -29.73
CA ALA A 13 31.98 36.07 -29.22
C ALA A 13 30.94 35.25 -30.00
N LYS A 14 30.17 34.41 -29.28
CA LYS A 14 29.21 33.53 -29.94
C LYS A 14 28.17 34.38 -30.69
N PRO A 15 27.95 34.13 -31.97
CA PRO A 15 26.99 34.88 -32.79
C PRO A 15 25.55 34.77 -32.23
N ARG A 16 24.74 35.82 -32.41
CA ARG A 16 23.39 35.94 -31.79
C ARG A 16 22.42 34.81 -32.19
N TRP A 17 22.59 34.21 -33.37
CA TRP A 17 21.80 33.04 -33.83
C TRP A 17 21.98 31.79 -32.95
N TYR A 18 23.10 31.68 -32.22
CA TYR A 18 23.38 30.55 -31.34
C TYR A 18 22.41 30.55 -30.16
N TRP A 19 22.19 31.72 -29.55
CA TRP A 19 21.24 31.88 -28.47
C TRP A 19 19.80 31.66 -28.92
N LEU A 20 19.44 32.10 -30.14
CA LEU A 20 18.12 31.83 -30.72
C LEU A 20 17.91 30.32 -30.90
N PHE A 21 18.91 29.60 -31.43
CA PHE A 21 18.85 28.15 -31.58
C PHE A 21 18.69 27.44 -30.24
N VAL A 22 19.47 27.84 -29.22
CA VAL A 22 19.37 27.29 -27.86
C VAL A 22 17.98 27.52 -27.28
N LEU A 23 17.41 28.71 -27.42
CA LEU A 23 16.06 29.03 -26.93
C LEU A 23 14.98 28.20 -27.64
N ILE A 24 15.06 28.06 -28.96
CA ILE A 24 14.12 27.24 -29.74
C ILE A 24 14.22 25.77 -29.33
N PHE A 25 15.44 25.25 -29.20
CA PHE A 25 15.66 23.88 -28.77
C PHE A 25 15.08 23.64 -27.36
N LEU A 26 15.35 24.55 -26.42
CA LEU A 26 14.81 24.47 -25.07
C LEU A 26 13.27 24.53 -25.06
N ALA A 27 12.68 25.42 -25.85
CA ALA A 27 11.23 25.54 -25.97
C ALA A 27 10.61 24.27 -26.56
N LEU A 28 11.23 23.68 -27.59
CA LEU A 28 10.77 22.44 -28.20
C LEU A 28 10.82 21.27 -27.21
N VAL A 29 11.95 21.10 -26.52
CA VAL A 29 12.10 20.07 -25.47
C VAL A 29 11.03 20.27 -24.41
N THR A 30 10.85 21.49 -23.92
CA THR A 30 9.84 21.82 -22.91
C THR A 30 8.43 21.49 -23.40
N ALA A 31 8.09 21.83 -24.65
CA ALA A 31 6.80 21.53 -25.25
C ALA A 31 6.56 20.02 -25.39
N VAL A 32 7.57 19.25 -25.76
CA VAL A 32 7.50 17.77 -25.85
C VAL A 32 7.28 17.15 -24.46
N PHE A 33 8.00 17.62 -23.44
CA PHE A 33 7.82 17.17 -22.06
C PHE A 33 6.44 17.56 -21.50
N TYR A 34 5.94 18.74 -21.85
CA TYR A 34 4.61 19.19 -21.45
C TYR A 34 3.49 18.40 -22.14
N ALA A 35 3.61 18.15 -23.44
CA ALA A 35 2.63 17.40 -24.22
C ALA A 35 2.55 15.91 -23.85
N ARG A 36 3.56 15.37 -23.15
CA ARG A 36 3.64 13.96 -22.71
C ARG A 36 3.15 12.98 -23.79
N PRO A 37 3.76 12.96 -24.98
CA PRO A 37 3.32 12.07 -26.05
C PRO A 37 3.39 10.62 -25.58
N GLY A 38 2.40 9.80 -25.99
CA GLY A 38 2.24 8.43 -25.51
C GLY A 38 3.50 7.58 -25.63
N LEU A 39 4.30 7.78 -26.69
CA LEU A 39 5.58 7.07 -26.88
C LEU A 39 6.59 7.33 -25.75
N LEU A 40 6.75 8.59 -25.31
CA LEU A 40 7.65 8.92 -24.20
C LEU A 40 7.15 8.36 -22.88
N GLN A 41 5.84 8.34 -22.67
CA GLN A 41 5.24 7.75 -21.48
C GLN A 41 5.47 6.23 -21.42
N SER A 42 5.29 5.52 -22.54
CA SER A 42 5.53 4.08 -22.63
C SER A 42 7.01 3.74 -22.39
N LEU A 43 7.94 4.50 -22.99
CA LEU A 43 9.38 4.32 -22.75
C LEU A 43 9.73 4.54 -21.27
N ARG A 44 9.13 5.55 -20.63
CA ARG A 44 9.31 5.80 -19.20
C ARG A 44 8.81 4.64 -18.35
N PHE A 45 7.64 4.09 -18.64
CA PHE A 45 7.11 2.94 -17.91
C PHE A 45 7.99 1.70 -18.08
N LEU A 46 8.43 1.41 -19.31
CA LEU A 46 9.34 0.30 -19.57
C LEU A 46 10.67 0.46 -18.82
N ALA A 47 11.25 1.66 -18.85
CA ALA A 47 12.48 1.97 -18.12
C ALA A 47 12.29 1.80 -16.61
N PHE A 48 11.17 2.27 -16.07
CA PHE A 48 10.83 2.15 -14.66
C PHE A 48 10.65 0.69 -14.24
N ASP A 49 9.86 -0.09 -14.98
CA ASP A 49 9.62 -1.51 -14.68
C ASP A 49 10.92 -2.31 -14.75
N THR A 50 11.78 -2.01 -15.72
CA THR A 50 13.10 -2.65 -15.86
C THR A 50 13.99 -2.30 -14.67
N TYR A 51 14.02 -1.03 -14.27
CA TYR A 51 14.77 -0.59 -13.09
C TYR A 51 14.29 -1.30 -11.82
N GLN A 52 12.99 -1.37 -11.58
CA GLN A 52 12.42 -2.03 -10.39
C GLN A 52 12.69 -3.55 -10.35
N ARG A 53 12.80 -4.21 -11.51
CA ARG A 53 13.18 -5.63 -11.60
C ARG A 53 14.67 -5.85 -11.32
N LEU A 54 15.54 -4.97 -11.80
CA LEU A 54 17.00 -5.09 -11.66
C LEU A 54 17.48 -4.62 -10.29
N ALA A 55 16.85 -3.60 -9.73
CA ALA A 55 17.16 -3.02 -8.44
C ALA A 55 15.86 -2.86 -7.62
N PRO A 56 15.30 -3.97 -7.10
CA PRO A 56 14.12 -3.89 -6.26
C PRO A 56 14.39 -2.98 -5.06
N ALA A 57 13.46 -2.09 -4.77
CA ALA A 57 13.54 -1.27 -3.57
C ALA A 57 13.59 -2.18 -2.34
N GLN A 58 14.66 -2.08 -1.56
CA GLN A 58 14.74 -2.78 -0.30
C GLN A 58 13.90 -1.99 0.73
N PRO A 59 13.04 -2.65 1.50
CA PRO A 59 12.34 -1.98 2.57
C PRO A 59 13.36 -1.44 3.59
N PRO A 60 13.15 -0.23 4.14
CA PRO A 60 14.01 0.31 5.18
C PRO A 60 14.08 -0.68 6.34
N THR A 61 15.29 -0.89 6.88
CA THR A 61 15.53 -1.82 8.00
C THR A 61 16.06 -1.02 9.20
N PRO A 62 15.39 -1.06 10.37
CA PRO A 62 14.15 -1.79 10.65
C PRO A 62 12.93 -1.17 9.94
N ALA A 63 12.05 -2.02 9.41
CA ALA A 63 10.82 -1.57 8.80
C ALA A 63 9.88 -1.05 9.89
N GLN A 64 9.57 0.24 9.85
CA GLN A 64 8.68 0.88 10.83
C GLN A 64 7.23 0.41 10.68
N VAL A 65 6.83 0.00 9.47
CA VAL A 65 5.49 -0.49 9.14
C VAL A 65 5.60 -1.88 8.53
N ARG A 66 4.78 -2.80 9.02
CA ARG A 66 4.64 -4.15 8.46
C ARG A 66 3.23 -4.33 7.96
N VAL A 67 3.09 -4.85 6.75
CA VAL A 67 1.79 -5.20 6.15
C VAL A 67 1.57 -6.68 6.35
N VAL A 68 0.40 -7.04 6.89
CA VAL A 68 -0.06 -8.42 7.04
C VAL A 68 -1.13 -8.64 5.98
N ASP A 69 -0.82 -9.49 5.02
CA ASP A 69 -1.72 -9.79 3.91
C ASP A 69 -2.53 -11.07 4.18
N ILE A 70 -3.69 -11.17 3.53
CA ILE A 70 -4.54 -12.37 3.58
C ILE A 70 -4.33 -13.12 2.26
N ASP A 71 -3.46 -14.12 2.31
CA ASP A 71 -3.10 -14.92 1.16
C ASP A 71 -3.87 -16.25 1.09
N GLU A 72 -3.72 -16.95 -0.04
CA GLU A 72 -4.36 -18.25 -0.27
C GLU A 72 -3.95 -19.28 0.79
N ALA A 73 -2.71 -19.24 1.26
CA ALA A 73 -2.24 -20.12 2.32
C ALA A 73 -2.99 -19.85 3.63
N SER A 74 -3.19 -18.59 4.00
CA SER A 74 -3.95 -18.20 5.19
C SER A 74 -5.42 -18.60 5.07
N LEU A 75 -6.03 -18.42 3.90
CA LEU A 75 -7.40 -18.87 3.64
C LEU A 75 -7.54 -20.39 3.70
N ALA A 76 -6.55 -21.13 3.22
CA ALA A 76 -6.54 -22.59 3.33
C ALA A 76 -6.48 -23.07 4.79
N HIS A 77 -5.80 -22.34 5.67
CA HIS A 77 -5.67 -22.69 7.09
C HIS A 77 -6.83 -22.19 7.97
N LEU A 78 -7.29 -20.95 7.76
CA LEU A 78 -8.29 -20.27 8.60
C LEU A 78 -9.70 -20.33 8.03
N GLY A 79 -9.84 -20.80 6.80
CA GLY A 79 -11.09 -20.86 6.07
C GLY A 79 -11.39 -19.61 5.26
N GLN A 80 -12.57 -19.61 4.65
CA GLN A 80 -12.97 -18.59 3.70
C GLN A 80 -13.16 -17.23 4.36
N TRP A 81 -12.69 -16.18 3.68
CA TRP A 81 -13.01 -14.79 4.00
C TRP A 81 -14.50 -14.46 3.71
N PRO A 82 -15.17 -13.58 4.48
CA PRO A 82 -14.69 -12.86 5.67
C PRO A 82 -14.63 -13.74 6.91
N TRP A 83 -13.52 -13.63 7.65
CA TRP A 83 -13.36 -14.33 8.92
C TRP A 83 -14.23 -13.75 10.03
N SER A 84 -14.48 -14.56 11.07
CA SER A 84 -15.20 -14.13 12.26
C SER A 84 -14.47 -13.01 13.01
N ARG A 85 -15.20 -12.18 13.74
CA ARG A 85 -14.62 -11.14 14.62
C ARG A 85 -13.80 -11.76 15.75
N ALA A 86 -14.12 -12.98 16.18
CA ALA A 86 -13.29 -13.72 17.12
C ALA A 86 -11.91 -14.05 16.54
N THR A 87 -11.84 -14.49 15.28
CA THR A 87 -10.56 -14.72 14.57
C THR A 87 -9.78 -13.41 14.41
N MET A 88 -10.47 -12.32 14.05
CA MET A 88 -9.83 -11.00 13.95
C MET A 88 -9.28 -10.53 15.31
N ALA A 89 -9.97 -10.81 16.42
CA ALA A 89 -9.53 -10.47 17.77
C ALA A 89 -8.25 -11.21 18.19
N ASP A 90 -8.17 -12.51 17.86
CA ASP A 90 -6.99 -13.31 18.09
C ASP A 90 -5.79 -12.78 17.28
N LEU A 91 -6.01 -12.41 16.01
CA LEU A 91 -4.99 -11.78 15.18
C LEU A 91 -4.52 -10.43 15.75
N THR A 92 -5.43 -9.55 16.16
CA THR A 92 -5.08 -8.28 16.82
C THR A 92 -4.23 -8.51 18.06
N THR A 93 -4.64 -9.45 18.92
CA THR A 93 -3.92 -9.77 20.16
C THR A 93 -2.50 -10.24 19.87
N LYS A 94 -2.34 -11.19 18.94
CA LYS A 94 -1.03 -11.71 18.54
C LYS A 94 -0.12 -10.63 17.94
N LEU A 95 -0.67 -9.69 17.18
CA LEU A 95 0.09 -8.56 16.64
C LEU A 95 0.55 -7.61 17.76
N GLY A 96 -0.31 -7.34 18.74
CA GLY A 96 0.04 -6.57 19.92
C GLY A 96 1.15 -7.24 20.73
N GLU A 97 1.03 -8.55 20.99
CA GLU A 97 2.04 -9.36 21.66
C GLU A 97 3.38 -9.41 20.90
N ALA A 98 3.34 -9.34 19.56
CA ALA A 98 4.52 -9.24 18.71
C ALA A 98 5.17 -7.83 18.73
N GLY A 99 4.63 -6.87 19.48
CA GLY A 99 5.19 -5.54 19.67
C GLY A 99 4.67 -4.47 18.70
N ALA A 100 3.52 -4.71 18.05
CA ALA A 100 2.90 -3.67 17.24
C ALA A 100 2.45 -2.49 18.10
N ALA A 101 3.01 -1.29 17.84
CA ALA A 101 2.62 -0.07 18.55
C ALA A 101 1.25 0.49 18.11
N ALA A 102 0.83 0.16 16.89
CA ALA A 102 -0.47 0.50 16.35
C ALA A 102 -0.86 -0.56 15.30
N ILE A 103 -2.14 -0.88 15.22
CA ILE A 103 -2.70 -1.82 14.26
C ILE A 103 -3.79 -1.11 13.47
N ALA A 104 -3.69 -1.14 12.15
CA ALA A 104 -4.68 -0.56 11.25
C ALA A 104 -5.27 -1.66 10.37
N PHE A 105 -6.59 -1.63 10.19
CA PHE A 105 -7.31 -2.54 9.32
C PHE A 105 -7.77 -1.78 8.08
N ASP A 106 -7.43 -2.27 6.89
CA ASP A 106 -7.94 -1.77 5.62
C ASP A 106 -9.28 -2.45 5.24
N ILE A 107 -10.16 -2.59 6.24
CA ILE A 107 -11.46 -3.26 6.11
C ILE A 107 -12.46 -2.52 6.98
N LEU A 108 -13.68 -2.35 6.45
CA LEU A 108 -14.79 -1.76 7.19
C LEU A 108 -15.56 -2.84 7.95
N PHE A 109 -15.90 -2.54 9.20
CA PHE A 109 -16.65 -3.42 10.09
C PHE A 109 -18.02 -2.82 10.42
N THR A 110 -18.87 -2.60 9.41
CA THR A 110 -20.17 -1.92 9.53
C THR A 110 -21.29 -2.80 10.05
N GLU A 111 -21.31 -4.07 9.67
CA GLU A 111 -22.35 -5.02 10.08
C GLU A 111 -21.90 -5.91 11.25
N PRO A 112 -22.84 -6.37 12.08
CA PRO A 112 -22.56 -7.40 13.09
C PRO A 112 -21.99 -8.67 12.47
N ASP A 113 -21.13 -9.36 13.22
CA ASP A 113 -20.56 -10.63 12.77
C ASP A 113 -21.66 -11.68 12.57
N ARG A 114 -21.82 -12.13 11.32
CA ARG A 114 -22.73 -13.18 10.88
C ARG A 114 -22.49 -14.55 11.54
N THR A 115 -21.30 -14.77 12.10
CA THR A 115 -20.96 -15.99 12.84
C THR A 115 -21.12 -15.85 14.35
N SER A 116 -21.50 -14.66 14.83
CA SER A 116 -21.74 -14.40 16.26
C SER A 116 -22.90 -15.25 16.78
N PRO A 117 -22.88 -15.69 18.05
CA PRO A 117 -23.92 -16.55 18.63
C PRO A 117 -25.33 -15.99 18.43
N GLU A 118 -25.49 -14.67 18.52
CA GLU A 118 -26.79 -14.00 18.39
C GLU A 118 -27.37 -14.12 16.98
N GLN A 119 -26.52 -14.13 15.95
CA GLN A 119 -26.95 -14.26 14.55
C GLN A 119 -27.45 -15.67 14.23
N MET A 120 -27.05 -16.69 15.00
CA MET A 120 -27.54 -18.06 14.83
C MET A 120 -29.03 -18.20 15.16
N LEU A 121 -29.59 -17.27 15.95
CA LEU A 121 -31.02 -17.25 16.25
C LEU A 121 -31.85 -16.74 15.07
N THR A 122 -31.24 -15.91 14.21
CA THR A 122 -31.89 -15.26 13.08
C THR A 122 -32.27 -16.30 12.04
N GLY A 123 -33.57 -16.50 11.81
CA GLY A 123 -34.11 -17.47 10.85
C GLY A 123 -34.64 -18.78 11.45
N LEU A 124 -34.50 -19.00 12.76
CA LEU A 124 -35.11 -20.15 13.43
C LEU A 124 -36.57 -19.86 13.86
N PRO A 125 -37.46 -20.87 13.92
CA PRO A 125 -38.79 -20.72 14.54
C PRO A 125 -38.68 -20.38 16.03
N GLN A 126 -39.61 -19.58 16.56
CA GLN A 126 -39.58 -19.05 17.93
C GLN A 126 -39.39 -20.13 19.02
N ALA A 127 -40.00 -21.30 18.85
CA ALA A 127 -39.86 -22.42 19.78
C ALA A 127 -38.40 -22.93 19.88
N ARG A 128 -37.66 -22.96 18.77
CA ARG A 128 -36.25 -23.37 18.74
C ARG A 128 -35.32 -22.24 19.19
N GLN A 129 -35.67 -21.00 18.92
CA GLN A 129 -34.91 -19.85 19.42
C GLN A 129 -34.84 -19.85 20.95
N ALA A 130 -35.97 -20.09 21.63
CA ALA A 130 -36.01 -20.11 23.10
C ALA A 130 -35.12 -21.21 23.69
N ALA A 131 -35.07 -22.38 23.05
CA ALA A 131 -34.19 -23.48 23.46
C ALA A 131 -32.71 -23.12 23.23
N LEU A 132 -32.36 -22.64 22.04
CA LEU A 132 -30.98 -22.31 21.69
C LEU A 132 -30.44 -21.13 22.50
N ARG A 133 -31.27 -20.11 22.77
CA ARG A 133 -30.90 -18.95 23.59
C ARG A 133 -30.43 -19.31 24.99
N ARG A 134 -30.95 -20.39 25.58
CA ARG A 134 -30.49 -20.89 26.89
C ARG A 134 -29.11 -21.55 26.83
N VAL A 135 -28.73 -22.07 25.67
CA VAL A 135 -27.42 -22.73 25.46
C VAL A 135 -26.35 -21.69 25.18
N ILE A 136 -26.66 -20.70 24.36
CA ILE A 136 -25.69 -19.68 23.92
C ILE A 136 -25.65 -18.44 24.83
N SER A 137 -26.45 -18.39 25.91
CA SER A 137 -26.53 -17.21 26.79
C SER A 137 -25.20 -16.81 27.40
N ASP A 138 -24.32 -17.79 27.60
CA ASP A 138 -23.05 -17.61 28.28
C ASP A 138 -21.91 -17.35 27.27
N TRP A 139 -22.21 -17.41 25.97
CA TRP A 139 -21.22 -17.21 24.92
C TRP A 139 -21.05 -15.72 24.65
N VAL A 140 -19.79 -15.28 24.60
CA VAL A 140 -19.47 -13.88 24.35
C VAL A 140 -19.69 -13.56 22.86
N PRO A 141 -20.42 -12.49 22.51
CA PRO A 141 -20.56 -12.05 21.13
C PRO A 141 -19.20 -11.74 20.50
N HIS A 142 -18.98 -12.19 19.27
CA HIS A 142 -17.67 -12.06 18.63
C HIS A 142 -17.24 -10.59 18.44
N ASP A 143 -18.18 -9.69 18.14
CA ASP A 143 -17.91 -8.25 18.03
C ASP A 143 -17.39 -7.67 19.36
N ARG A 144 -17.85 -8.19 20.50
CA ARG A 144 -17.37 -7.75 21.82
C ARG A 144 -15.94 -8.21 22.07
N VAL A 145 -15.64 -9.47 21.77
CA VAL A 145 -14.27 -10.01 21.87
C VAL A 145 -13.31 -9.19 21.02
N PHE A 146 -13.73 -8.80 19.81
CA PHE A 146 -12.93 -7.96 18.93
C PHE A 146 -12.76 -6.54 19.46
N ALA A 147 -13.82 -5.91 19.95
CA ALA A 147 -13.73 -4.58 20.56
C ALA A 147 -12.78 -4.56 21.78
N ASP A 148 -12.84 -5.59 22.62
CA ASP A 148 -11.94 -5.74 23.77
C ASP A 148 -10.47 -5.90 23.32
N ALA A 149 -10.22 -6.60 22.22
CA ALA A 149 -8.87 -6.75 21.66
C ALA A 149 -8.33 -5.44 21.05
N LEU A 150 -9.20 -4.60 20.48
CA LEU A 150 -8.82 -3.28 19.95
C LEU A 150 -8.52 -2.25 21.04
N GLY A 151 -9.10 -2.42 22.24
CA GLY A 151 -8.94 -1.49 23.35
C GLY A 151 -7.72 -1.72 24.24
N ARG A 152 -6.90 -2.74 23.95
CA ARG A 152 -5.67 -3.07 24.68
C ARG A 152 -4.46 -2.41 24.04
#